data_AF-A0A7V9H753-F1
#
_entry.id   AF-A0A7V9H753-F1
#
_cell.length_a   1.000
_cell.length_b   1.000
_cell.length_c   1.000
_cell.angle_alpha   90.00
_cell.angle_beta   90.00
_cell.angle_gamma   90.00
#
_symmetry.space_group_name_H-M   'P 1'
#
loop_
_entity.id
_entity.type
_entity.pdbx_description
1 polymer ?
#
loop_
_entity_poly.entity_id
_entity_poly.type
_entity_poly.pdbx_seq_one_letter_code
_entity_poly.pdbx_strand_id
1 'polypeptide(L)'
;EGTNNGIEYVHADGTSSRHGRVKKDVRAGDVVRIVTGGGGGHGDPHEREPERVAADVLDGYVTPREAEDVYGVVVDPATGAVDERATADRRAA
;
A
#
# COMPACT_ATOMS: atom_id res chain seq x y z
N GLU A 1 -6.93 -5.45 -2.44
CA GLU A 1 -7.51 -5.87 -1.14
C GLU A 1 -7.04 -4.92 -0.05
N GLY A 2 -7.91 -4.56 0.90
CA GLY A 2 -7.49 -3.75 2.05
C GLY A 2 -6.83 -4.61 3.14
N THR A 3 -5.98 -4.01 3.96
CA THR A 3 -5.38 -4.72 5.10
C THR A 3 -6.24 -4.49 6.35
N ASN A 4 -6.71 -5.55 6.99
CA ASN A 4 -7.39 -5.41 8.28
C ASN A 4 -6.40 -5.15 9.42
N ASN A 5 -6.85 -4.41 10.45
CA ASN A 5 -6.11 -4.27 11.69
C ASN A 5 -5.75 -5.64 12.28
N GLY A 6 -4.50 -5.80 12.73
CA GLY A 6 -4.05 -7.01 13.42
C GLY A 6 -2.72 -6.81 14.11
N ILE A 7 -2.42 -7.68 15.07
CA ILE A 7 -1.14 -7.76 15.74
C ILE A 7 -0.56 -9.15 15.46
N GLU A 8 0.62 -9.18 14.88
CA GLU A 8 1.37 -10.39 14.63
C GLU A 8 2.50 -10.51 15.66
N TYR A 9 2.63 -11.68 16.24
CA TYR A 9 3.71 -12.05 17.14
C TYR A 9 4.59 -13.03 16.38
N VAL A 10 5.80 -12.61 16.04
CA VAL A 10 6.84 -13.46 15.45
C VAL A 10 7.78 -13.83 16.57
N HIS A 11 7.83 -15.11 16.91
CA HIS A 11 8.62 -15.62 18.01
C HIS A 11 10.08 -15.83 17.58
N ALA A 12 10.99 -15.80 18.54
CA ALA A 12 12.43 -16.01 18.29
C ALA A 12 12.75 -17.37 17.64
N ASP A 13 11.87 -18.37 17.79
CA ASP A 13 11.98 -19.69 17.16
C ASP A 13 11.48 -19.74 15.71
N GLY A 14 11.02 -18.60 15.17
CA GLY A 14 10.50 -18.47 13.80
C GLY A 14 9.00 -18.78 13.67
N THR A 15 8.32 -19.22 14.73
CA THR A 15 6.86 -19.39 14.71
C THR A 15 6.15 -18.04 14.74
N SER A 16 4.94 -17.96 14.17
CA SER A 16 4.15 -16.72 14.19
C SER A 16 2.67 -16.95 14.43
N SER A 17 2.01 -15.93 15.00
CA SER A 17 0.58 -15.93 15.26
C SER A 17 -0.03 -14.55 15.09
N ARG A 18 -1.26 -14.45 14.54
CA ARG A 18 -1.98 -13.19 14.29
C ARG A 18 -3.23 -13.09 15.15
N HIS A 19 -3.45 -11.92 15.74
CA HIS A 19 -4.58 -11.67 16.64
C HIS A 19 -5.17 -10.27 16.41
N GLY A 20 -6.38 -10.04 16.91
CA GLY A 20 -6.90 -8.69 17.16
C GLY A 20 -6.18 -8.02 18.35
N ARG A 21 -6.71 -6.90 18.85
CA ARG A 21 -6.16 -6.26 20.05
C ARG A 21 -6.41 -7.11 21.29
N VAL A 22 -5.37 -7.80 21.77
CA VAL A 22 -5.42 -8.67 22.96
C VAL A 22 -4.15 -8.49 23.80
N LYS A 23 -4.22 -8.84 25.09
CA LYS A 23 -3.04 -8.98 25.96
C LYS A 23 -2.34 -10.30 25.63
N LYS A 24 -1.01 -10.27 25.44
CA LYS A 24 -0.16 -11.43 25.18
C LYS A 24 1.18 -11.25 25.89
N ASP A 25 1.71 -12.34 26.41
CA ASP A 25 3.09 -12.37 26.91
C ASP A 25 4.06 -12.41 25.73
N VAL A 26 5.13 -11.62 25.83
CA VAL A 26 6.22 -11.56 24.84
C VAL A 26 7.53 -11.91 25.52
N ARG A 27 8.41 -12.59 24.80
CA ARG A 27 9.73 -13.00 25.31
C ARG A 27 10.82 -12.16 24.67
N ALA A 28 12.00 -12.15 25.29
CA ALA A 28 13.17 -11.54 24.68
C ALA A 28 13.45 -12.22 23.32
N GLY A 29 13.60 -11.39 22.28
CA GLY A 29 13.79 -11.86 20.90
C GLY A 29 12.51 -11.98 20.06
N ASP A 30 11.33 -11.85 20.66
CA ASP A 30 10.09 -11.78 19.88
C ASP A 30 9.94 -10.42 19.17
N VAL A 31 9.32 -10.42 18.00
CA VAL A 31 8.93 -9.22 17.25
C VAL A 31 7.41 -9.11 17.27
N VAL A 32 6.91 -7.98 17.75
CA VAL A 32 5.48 -7.64 17.70
C VAL A 32 5.25 -6.67 16.53
N ARG A 33 4.58 -7.14 15.48
CA ARG A 33 4.22 -6.33 14.31
C ARG A 33 2.76 -5.90 14.42
N ILE A 34 2.55 -4.60 14.65
CA ILE A 34 1.22 -4.00 14.66
C ILE A 34 0.91 -3.56 13.24
N VAL A 35 -0.12 -4.17 12.65
CA VAL A 35 -0.62 -3.87 11.31
C VAL A 35 -1.88 -3.04 11.47
N THR A 36 -1.82 -1.78 11.06
CA THR A 36 -2.98 -0.90 10.97
C THR A 36 -3.53 -0.92 9.56
N GLY A 37 -4.82 -1.14 9.43
CA GLY A 37 -5.52 -1.05 8.17
C GLY A 37 -5.65 0.39 7.67
N GLY A 38 -5.69 0.52 6.35
CA GLY A 38 -6.05 1.77 5.69
C GLY A 38 -7.56 1.98 5.63
N GLY A 39 -7.97 3.20 5.28
CA GLY A 39 -9.36 3.49 4.92
C GLY A 39 -9.72 2.92 3.54
N GLY A 40 -11.02 2.84 3.25
CA GLY A 40 -11.51 2.53 1.89
C GLY A 40 -11.37 3.72 0.94
N GLY A 41 -11.21 3.44 -0.35
CA GLY A 41 -11.23 4.45 -1.40
C GLY A 41 -12.64 5.00 -1.66
N HIS A 42 -12.73 6.15 -2.33
CA HIS A 42 -13.98 6.78 -2.75
C HIS A 42 -13.88 7.26 -4.19
N GLY A 43 -14.91 7.00 -4.99
CA GLY A 43 -14.97 7.36 -6.41
C GLY A 43 -14.24 6.37 -7.32
N ASP A 44 -14.19 6.69 -8.60
CA ASP A 44 -13.41 5.94 -9.59
C ASP A 44 -11.92 6.33 -9.47
N PRO A 45 -11.00 5.36 -9.25
CA PRO A 45 -9.57 5.63 -9.26
C PRO A 45 -9.04 6.33 -10.52
N HIS A 46 -9.63 6.10 -11.69
CA HIS A 46 -9.21 6.73 -12.95
C HIS A 46 -9.56 8.23 -13.01
N GLU A 47 -10.45 8.72 -12.15
CA GLU A 47 -10.75 10.16 -12.00
C GLU A 47 -9.73 10.89 -11.11
N ARG A 48 -8.81 10.19 -10.45
CA ARG A 48 -7.76 10.84 -9.65
C ARG A 48 -6.72 11.50 -10.57
N GLU A 49 -6.38 12.75 -10.26
CA GLU A 49 -5.35 13.51 -10.99
C GLU A 49 -4.00 12.76 -11.03
N PRO A 50 -3.40 12.54 -12.21
CA PRO A 50 -2.15 11.78 -12.35
C PRO A 50 -1.00 12.30 -11.50
N GLU A 51 -0.86 13.62 -11.35
CA GLU A 51 0.21 14.26 -10.57
C GLU A 51 0.08 13.96 -9.08
N ARG A 52 -1.15 13.78 -8.59
CA ARG A 52 -1.38 13.38 -7.19
C ARG A 52 -1.01 11.93 -6.97
N VAL A 53 -1.27 11.05 -7.94
CA VAL A 53 -0.81 9.66 -7.89
C VAL A 53 0.72 9.60 -7.93
N ALA A 54 1.37 10.42 -8.77
CA ALA A 54 2.82 10.49 -8.81
C ALA A 54 3.43 10.97 -7.48
N ALA A 55 2.80 11.94 -6.80
CA ALA A 55 3.20 12.34 -5.45
C ALA A 55 3.04 11.18 -4.45
N ASP A 56 1.92 10.44 -4.50
CA ASP A 56 1.70 9.27 -3.65
C ASP A 56 2.78 8.18 -3.89
N VAL A 57 3.28 8.05 -5.12
CA VAL A 57 4.39 7.15 -5.47
C VAL A 57 5.71 7.62 -4.89
N LEU A 58 6.04 8.91 -5.03
CA LEU A 58 7.26 9.48 -4.47
C LEU A 58 7.29 9.42 -2.94
N ASP A 59 6.13 9.59 -2.30
CA ASP A 59 5.99 9.48 -0.84
C ASP A 59 5.96 8.03 -0.34
N GLY A 60 5.92 7.05 -1.26
CA GLY A 60 5.90 5.62 -0.95
C GLY A 60 4.57 5.12 -0.38
N TYR A 61 3.48 5.89 -0.53
CA TYR A 61 2.12 5.46 -0.17
C TYR A 61 1.54 4.48 -1.19
N VAL A 62 1.93 4.63 -2.46
CA VAL A 62 1.48 3.81 -3.59
C VAL A 62 2.72 3.31 -4.31
N THR A 63 2.76 2.03 -4.67
CA THR A 63 3.85 1.53 -5.52
C THR A 63 3.64 1.94 -6.98
N PRO A 64 4.69 2.06 -7.81
CA PRO A 64 4.53 2.39 -9.23
C PRO A 64 3.61 1.42 -9.98
N ARG A 65 3.64 0.15 -9.56
CA ARG A 65 2.73 -0.87 -10.07
C ARG A 65 1.28 -0.62 -9.67
N GLU A 66 1.02 -0.27 -8.42
CA GLU A 66 -0.34 0.07 -7.97
C GLU A 66 -0.86 1.36 -8.63
N ALA A 67 0.01 2.34 -8.89
CA ALA A 67 -0.32 3.52 -9.67
C ALA A 67 -0.87 3.13 -11.06
N GLU A 68 -0.22 2.17 -11.71
CA GLU A 68 -0.63 1.69 -13.02
C GLU A 68 -1.87 0.78 -12.97
N ASP A 69 -1.87 -0.23 -12.08
CA ASP A 69 -2.89 -1.27 -12.02
C ASP A 69 -4.23 -0.75 -11.46
N VAL A 70 -4.19 0.23 -10.55
CA VAL A 70 -5.39 0.74 -9.86
C VAL A 70 -5.84 2.09 -10.41
N TYR A 71 -4.91 3.02 -10.64
CA TYR A 71 -5.24 4.40 -11.05
C TYR A 71 -5.06 4.63 -12.56
N GLY A 72 -4.51 3.65 -13.28
CA GLY A 72 -4.17 3.77 -14.70
C GLY A 72 -3.05 4.77 -14.98
N VAL A 73 -2.24 5.15 -13.97
CA VAL A 73 -1.19 6.16 -14.09
C VAL A 73 0.18 5.52 -14.20
N VAL A 74 0.91 5.83 -15.25
CA VAL A 74 2.29 5.39 -15.46
C VAL A 74 3.24 6.49 -14.98
N VAL A 75 4.05 6.18 -13.97
CA VAL A 75 4.96 7.14 -13.32
C VAL A 75 6.38 6.58 -13.29
N ASP A 76 7.37 7.42 -13.58
CA ASP A 76 8.78 7.11 -13.28
C ASP A 76 9.03 7.25 -11.77
N PRO A 77 9.34 6.17 -11.04
CA PRO A 77 9.56 6.23 -9.59
C PRO A 77 10.78 7.04 -9.16
N ALA A 78 11.75 7.28 -10.05
CA ALA A 78 12.95 8.04 -9.72
C ALA A 78 12.73 9.54 -9.80
N THR A 79 11.81 9.99 -10.66
CA THR A 79 11.62 11.42 -10.97
C THR A 79 10.22 11.93 -10.63
N GLY A 80 9.24 11.05 -10.48
CA GLY A 80 7.81 11.39 -10.36
C GLY A 80 7.19 11.89 -11.67
N ALA A 81 7.89 11.78 -12.80
CA ALA A 81 7.35 12.17 -14.08
C ALA A 81 6.23 11.22 -14.51
N VAL A 82 5.09 11.78 -14.88
CA VAL A 82 3.95 11.03 -15.42
C VAL A 82 4.14 10.85 -16.92
N ASP A 83 3.99 9.61 -17.42
CA ASP A 83 3.83 9.36 -18.86
C ASP A 83 2.37 9.61 -19.24
N GLU A 84 2.08 10.81 -19.73
CA GLU A 84 0.73 11.25 -20.09
C GLU A 84 0.09 10.33 -21.14
N ARG A 85 0.86 9.89 -22.14
CA ARG A 85 0.34 9.05 -23.22
C ARG A 85 0.01 7.66 -22.71
N ALA A 86 0.94 7.02 -21.99
CA ALA A 86 0.70 5.69 -21.45
C ALA A 86 -0.45 5.70 -20.42
N THR A 87 -0.55 6.77 -19.62
CA THR A 87 -1.67 6.98 -18.70
C THR A 87 -3.01 7.11 -19.44
N ALA A 88 -3.06 7.89 -20.52
CA ALA A 88 -4.27 8.01 -21.33
C ALA A 88 -4.69 6.66 -21.96
N ASP A 89 -3.73 5.92 -22.51
CA ASP A 89 -3.98 4.60 -23.10
C ASP A 89 -4.50 3.60 -22.06
N ARG A 90 -3.92 3.59 -20.85
CA ARG A 90 -4.36 2.70 -19.74
C ARG A 90 -5.76 3.03 -19.23
N ARG A 91 -6.16 4.30 -19.26
CA ARG A 91 -7.49 4.75 -18.81
C ARG A 91 -8.58 4.61 -19.88
N ALA A 92 -8.21 4.46 -21.15
CA ALA A 92 -9.14 4.28 -22.26
C ALA A 92 -9.52 2.81 -22.52
N ALA A 93 -8.77 1.86 -21.95
CA ALA A 93 -9.01 0.41 -22.05
C ALA A 93 -10.02 -0.07 -20.99
#